data_AF-A0A350AH33-F1
#
_entry.id   AF-A0A350AH33-F1
#
_cell.length_a   1.000
_cell.length_b   1.000
_cell.length_c   1.000
_cell.angle_alpha   90.00
_cell.angle_beta   90.00
_cell.angle_gamma   90.00
#
_symmetry.space_group_name_H-M   'P 1'
#
loop_
_entity.id
_entity.type
_entity.pdbx_description
1 polymer ?
#
loop_
_entity_poly.entity_id
_entity_poly.type
_entity_poly.pdbx_seq_one_letter_code
_entity_poly.pdbx_strand_id
1 'polypeptide(L)'
;IAATTAPMMLHYLDQESAVGPGSALADEMRAKGKLKKIGLNENLAREVLELHTLGVGAGYGQEDVHQLAKLFTGMTYQPQVGFKFQQKAAEPGAETVLGVSYGGPGNAKLADIHAALEDLAEHPSTGLHIARKLVQHFVSDAPDPDLVAHVAGAFGATRGDLGAVYAALLEHEAAWGADLVNVKPPFDYLASAYRALALPEGAFVGMEERDVQRHLRVPLMQMGQPWERPPGPDGWPEEDAAWIHPQGLAARIDWAMRGPGEVMAELPDPRDFVTAALGTRVSDEVVFAARAAESRREGIGLVLASPAFQRR
;
A
#
# COMPACT_ATOMS: atom_id res chain seq x y z
N ILE A 1 6.58 13.74 -4.80
CA ILE A 1 6.05 15.12 -4.60
C ILE A 1 4.58 15.12 -4.17
N ALA A 2 3.63 14.78 -5.04
CA ALA A 2 2.20 14.94 -4.76
C ALA A 2 1.74 14.29 -3.43
N ALA A 3 2.20 13.06 -3.15
CA ALA A 3 1.92 12.38 -1.89
C ALA A 3 2.49 13.12 -0.67
N THR A 4 3.77 13.53 -0.72
CA THR A 4 4.46 14.28 0.35
C THR A 4 3.81 15.63 0.64
N THR A 5 3.28 16.31 -0.37
CA THR A 5 2.64 17.62 -0.23
C THR A 5 1.12 17.55 0.01
N ALA A 6 0.54 16.34 0.10
CA ALA A 6 -0.88 16.18 0.31
C ALA A 6 -1.29 16.68 1.71
N PRO A 7 -2.34 17.51 1.84
CA PRO A 7 -2.76 18.03 3.15
C PRO A 7 -3.00 16.96 4.22
N MET A 8 -3.59 15.83 3.83
CA MET A 8 -3.83 14.72 4.76
C MET A 8 -2.55 14.01 5.19
N MET A 9 -1.54 13.93 4.31
CA MET A 9 -0.23 13.37 4.66
C MET A 9 0.50 14.29 5.65
N LEU A 10 0.48 15.60 5.37
CA LEU A 10 1.07 16.59 6.27
C LEU A 10 0.43 16.52 7.66
N HIS A 11 -0.91 16.48 7.72
CA HIS A 11 -1.65 16.37 8.97
C HIS A 11 -1.39 15.05 9.72
N TYR A 12 -1.44 13.92 9.01
CA TYR A 12 -1.28 12.60 9.62
C TYR A 12 0.10 12.42 10.27
N LEU A 13 1.13 13.06 9.72
CA LEU A 13 2.50 12.98 10.23
C LEU A 13 2.92 14.22 11.04
N ASP A 14 1.96 15.06 11.45
CA ASP A 14 2.16 16.30 12.21
C ASP A 14 3.16 17.29 11.56
N GLN A 15 3.34 17.22 10.23
CA GLN A 15 4.30 18.04 9.49
C GLN A 15 3.89 19.51 9.45
N GLU A 16 2.59 19.82 9.49
CA GLU A 16 2.07 21.19 9.43
C GLU A 16 2.56 22.08 10.59
N SER A 17 3.04 21.46 11.66
CA SER A 17 3.59 22.10 12.86
C SER A 17 5.11 22.22 12.87
N ALA A 18 5.80 21.63 11.87
CA ALA A 18 7.26 21.58 11.81
C ALA A 18 7.87 22.94 11.46
N VAL A 19 8.76 23.42 12.32
CA VAL A 19 9.44 24.72 12.15
C VAL A 19 10.95 24.54 12.28
N GLY A 20 11.69 25.14 11.35
CA GLY A 20 13.14 25.13 11.32
C GLY A 20 13.73 25.82 12.56
N PRO A 21 14.70 25.20 13.27
CA PRO A 21 15.30 25.76 14.47
C PRO A 21 15.99 27.12 14.26
N GLY A 22 16.51 27.37 13.06
CA GLY A 22 17.12 28.63 12.61
C GLY A 22 16.16 29.56 11.85
N SER A 23 14.87 29.23 11.75
CA SER A 23 13.89 30.03 11.02
C SER A 23 13.53 31.35 11.71
N ALA A 24 13.08 32.33 10.93
CA ALA A 24 12.62 33.62 11.47
C ALA A 24 11.46 33.46 12.47
N LEU A 25 10.57 32.48 12.25
CA LEU A 25 9.50 32.17 13.18
C LEU A 25 10.04 31.60 14.50
N ALA A 26 11.05 30.73 14.46
CA ALA A 26 11.69 30.22 15.67
C ALA A 26 12.33 31.35 16.48
N ASP A 27 12.99 32.31 15.81
CA ASP A 27 13.57 33.49 16.46
C ASP A 27 12.50 34.37 17.12
N GLU A 28 11.40 34.67 16.40
CA GLU A 28 10.27 35.42 16.95
C GLU A 28 9.66 34.75 18.18
N MET A 29 9.57 33.41 18.18
CA MET A 29 9.00 32.64 19.28
C MET A 29 9.97 32.52 20.45
N ARG A 30 11.28 32.45 20.20
CA ARG A 30 12.33 32.50 21.22
C ARG A 30 12.30 33.84 21.96
N ALA A 31 12.18 34.95 21.22
CA ALA A 31 12.04 36.28 21.81
C ALA A 31 10.79 36.43 22.70
N LYS A 32 9.70 35.70 22.39
CA LYS A 32 8.45 35.70 23.15
C LYS A 32 8.39 34.65 24.28
N GLY A 33 9.45 33.87 24.51
CA GLY A 33 9.48 32.81 25.51
C GLY A 33 8.57 31.60 25.19
N LYS A 34 8.20 31.40 23.92
CA LYS A 34 7.24 30.36 23.48
C LYS A 34 7.87 29.19 22.72
N LEU A 35 9.21 29.15 22.60
CA LEU A 35 9.93 28.16 21.78
C LEU A 35 9.64 26.71 22.16
N LYS A 36 9.41 26.39 23.44
CA LYS A 36 9.11 25.02 23.90
C LYS A 36 7.87 24.36 23.27
N LYS A 37 7.06 25.12 22.52
CA LYS A 37 5.83 24.64 21.87
C LYS A 37 6.01 24.27 20.40
N ILE A 38 7.22 24.39 19.85
CA ILE A 38 7.49 24.23 18.42
C ILE A 38 8.84 23.53 18.26
N GLY A 39 8.93 22.56 17.35
CA GLY A 39 10.16 21.81 17.10
C GLY A 39 10.20 21.23 15.69
N LEU A 40 11.36 20.68 15.36
CA LEU A 40 11.53 19.85 14.18
C LEU A 40 10.71 18.57 14.35
N ASN A 41 10.08 18.12 13.26
CA ASN A 41 9.40 16.82 13.19
C ASN A 41 10.06 15.99 12.10
N GLU A 42 10.56 14.81 12.47
CA GLU A 42 11.29 13.92 11.58
C GLU A 42 10.40 12.84 10.94
N ASN A 43 9.13 12.72 11.37
CA ASN A 43 8.26 11.62 10.95
C ASN A 43 8.10 11.59 9.42
N LEU A 44 7.70 12.69 8.79
CA LEU A 44 7.53 12.72 7.33
C LEU A 44 8.85 12.46 6.58
N ALA A 45 9.96 12.99 7.06
CA ALA A 45 11.27 12.74 6.45
C ALA A 45 11.65 11.27 6.51
N ARG A 46 11.41 10.64 7.67
CA ARG A 46 11.57 9.20 7.85
C ARG A 46 10.68 8.45 6.88
N GLU A 47 9.36 8.65 6.90
CA GLU A 47 8.45 7.92 6.02
C GLU A 47 8.79 8.08 4.53
N VAL A 48 9.25 9.27 4.10
CA VAL A 48 9.72 9.48 2.73
C VAL A 48 10.91 8.59 2.40
N LEU A 49 11.93 8.54 3.27
CA LEU A 49 13.12 7.73 3.03
C LEU A 49 12.83 6.23 3.16
N GLU A 50 12.14 5.82 4.21
CA GLU A 50 11.99 4.40 4.56
C GLU A 50 10.87 3.71 3.78
N LEU A 51 9.72 4.39 3.60
CA LEU A 51 8.51 3.74 3.06
C LEU A 51 8.21 4.14 1.63
N HIS A 52 8.27 5.44 1.33
CA HIS A 52 7.83 5.99 0.05
C HIS A 52 8.89 5.90 -1.06
N THR A 53 10.18 5.85 -0.70
CA THR A 53 11.29 5.89 -1.67
C THR A 53 12.28 4.75 -1.48
N LEU A 54 13.34 4.95 -0.72
CA LEU A 54 14.54 4.11 -0.74
C LEU A 54 14.33 2.70 -0.17
N GLY A 55 13.37 2.55 0.74
CA GLY A 55 13.20 1.32 1.52
C GLY A 55 14.04 1.33 2.80
N VAL A 56 13.57 0.61 3.82
CA VAL A 56 14.28 0.46 5.11
C VAL A 56 15.68 -0.11 4.89
N GLY A 57 16.69 0.54 5.49
CA GLY A 57 18.08 0.06 5.45
C GLY A 57 18.83 0.33 4.15
N ALA A 58 18.31 1.19 3.27
CA ALA A 58 18.90 1.53 1.97
C ALA A 58 20.14 2.47 2.02
N GLY A 59 20.87 2.47 3.14
CA GLY A 59 22.14 3.19 3.28
C GLY A 59 22.04 4.66 3.72
N TYR A 60 20.84 5.19 3.97
CA TYR A 60 20.67 6.48 4.65
C TYR A 60 20.89 6.33 6.17
N GLY A 61 21.36 7.40 6.81
CA GLY A 61 21.55 7.48 8.26
C GLY A 61 20.55 8.39 8.96
N GLN A 62 20.64 8.46 10.28
CA GLN A 62 19.84 9.40 11.09
C GLN A 62 20.10 10.86 10.71
N GLU A 63 21.31 11.20 10.26
CA GLU A 63 21.62 12.55 9.78
C GLU A 63 20.84 12.89 8.51
N ASP A 64 20.67 11.95 7.57
CA ASP A 64 19.88 12.20 6.36
C ASP A 64 18.40 12.45 6.70
N VAL A 65 17.85 11.71 7.66
CA VAL A 65 16.50 11.94 8.19
C VAL A 65 16.40 13.34 8.78
N HIS A 66 17.37 13.73 9.61
CA HIS A 66 17.40 15.04 10.25
C HIS A 66 17.48 16.19 9.22
N GLN A 67 18.37 16.08 8.25
CA GLN A 67 18.60 17.07 7.20
C GLN A 67 17.38 17.19 6.27
N LEU A 68 16.77 16.06 5.89
CA LEU A 68 15.55 16.07 5.11
C LEU A 68 14.38 16.67 5.90
N ALA A 69 14.29 16.40 7.20
CA ALA A 69 13.29 17.03 8.07
C ALA A 69 13.46 18.54 8.13
N LYS A 70 14.70 19.04 8.23
CA LYS A 70 15.00 20.48 8.18
C LYS A 70 14.57 21.07 6.85
N LEU A 71 14.88 20.41 5.74
CA LEU A 71 14.46 20.83 4.40
C LEU A 71 12.92 20.91 4.28
N PHE A 72 12.20 19.98 4.92
CA PHE A 72 10.74 19.90 4.91
C PHE A 72 10.02 20.93 5.80
N THR A 73 10.73 21.64 6.68
CA THR A 73 10.11 22.65 7.54
C THR A 73 9.43 23.75 6.75
N GLY A 74 8.32 24.27 7.28
CA GLY A 74 7.49 25.25 6.58
C GLY A 74 6.55 24.65 5.52
N MET A 75 6.60 23.35 5.22
CA MET A 75 5.48 22.68 4.54
C MET A 75 4.27 22.63 5.48
N THR A 76 3.14 23.18 5.02
CA THR A 76 1.90 23.23 5.80
C THR A 76 0.70 23.18 4.85
N TYR A 77 -0.51 23.28 5.40
CA TYR A 77 -1.72 23.39 4.59
C TYR A 77 -2.72 24.35 5.22
N GLN A 78 -3.64 24.86 4.41
CA GLN A 78 -4.81 25.60 4.88
C GLN A 78 -6.05 24.91 4.32
N PRO A 79 -7.09 24.58 5.12
CA PRO A 79 -8.20 23.74 4.67
C PRO A 79 -8.88 24.18 3.37
N GLN A 80 -8.93 25.49 3.09
CA GLN A 80 -9.58 26.08 1.91
C GLN A 80 -8.63 26.29 0.73
N VAL A 81 -7.32 26.20 0.95
CA VAL A 81 -6.28 26.47 -0.07
C VAL A 81 -5.54 25.19 -0.47
N GLY A 82 -5.48 24.21 0.43
CA GLY A 82 -4.63 23.04 0.30
C GLY A 82 -3.20 23.32 0.76
N PHE A 83 -2.23 22.70 0.09
CA PHE A 83 -0.81 22.82 0.40
C PHE A 83 -0.33 24.28 0.38
N LYS A 84 0.56 24.62 1.30
CA LYS A 84 1.22 25.92 1.38
C LYS A 84 2.64 25.78 1.91
N PHE A 85 3.55 26.57 1.36
CA PHE A 85 4.89 26.72 1.88
C PHE A 85 5.04 28.03 2.67
N GLN A 86 5.29 27.95 3.97
CA GLN A 86 5.52 29.07 4.86
C GLN A 86 7.01 29.32 5.05
N GLN A 87 7.58 30.17 4.20
CA GLN A 87 9.01 30.49 4.21
C GLN A 87 9.53 31.00 5.56
N LYS A 88 8.72 31.72 6.37
CA LYS A 88 9.12 32.16 7.72
C LYS A 88 9.35 31.02 8.71
N ALA A 89 8.73 29.86 8.49
CA ALA A 89 8.84 28.68 9.33
C ALA A 89 9.88 27.68 8.81
N ALA A 90 10.35 27.86 7.57
CA ALA A 90 11.33 27.00 6.95
C ALA A 90 12.74 27.29 7.47
N GLU A 91 13.55 26.24 7.61
CA GLU A 91 14.96 26.31 7.96
C GLU A 91 15.74 27.01 6.85
N PRO A 92 16.47 28.10 7.15
CA PRO A 92 17.27 28.79 6.15
C PRO A 92 18.60 28.06 5.91
N GLY A 93 19.22 28.33 4.76
CA GLY A 93 20.51 27.74 4.40
C GLY A 93 20.36 26.52 3.51
N ALA A 94 21.39 25.68 3.52
CA ALA A 94 21.44 24.46 2.73
C ALA A 94 21.39 23.24 3.65
N GLU A 95 20.63 22.23 3.25
CA GLU A 95 20.55 20.93 3.92
C GLU A 95 21.17 19.87 3.02
N THR A 96 21.85 18.89 3.61
CA THR A 96 22.54 17.83 2.86
C THR A 96 21.87 16.49 3.11
N VAL A 97 21.32 15.87 2.07
CA VAL A 97 20.65 14.57 2.14
C VAL A 97 21.35 13.63 1.16
N LEU A 98 21.85 12.50 1.64
CA LEU A 98 22.61 11.51 0.87
C LEU A 98 23.83 12.10 0.14
N GLY A 99 24.48 13.07 0.78
CA GLY A 99 25.65 13.77 0.22
C GLY A 99 25.31 14.82 -0.86
N VAL A 100 24.04 15.03 -1.19
CA VAL A 100 23.58 16.08 -2.10
C VAL A 100 23.08 17.27 -1.29
N SER A 101 23.50 18.48 -1.65
CA SER A 101 23.10 19.71 -0.94
C SER A 101 21.97 20.43 -1.67
N TYR A 102 20.90 20.75 -0.94
CA TYR A 102 19.71 21.44 -1.44
C TYR A 102 19.58 22.80 -0.74
N GLY A 103 19.22 23.83 -1.50
CA GLY A 103 19.16 25.21 -1.01
C GLY A 103 20.49 25.95 -1.16
N GLY A 104 20.73 26.90 -0.27
CA GLY A 104 21.88 27.79 -0.37
C GLY A 104 21.72 29.05 0.48
N PRO A 105 22.62 30.05 0.32
CA PRO A 105 22.51 31.31 1.04
C PRO A 105 21.16 31.97 0.81
N GLY A 106 20.50 32.36 1.90
CA GLY A 106 19.23 33.08 1.88
C GLY A 106 18.05 32.24 2.34
N ASN A 107 16.86 32.62 1.87
CA ASN A 107 15.62 32.01 2.34
C ASN A 107 15.37 30.68 1.63
N ALA A 108 14.83 29.71 2.39
CA ALA A 108 14.38 28.43 1.87
C ALA A 108 13.34 28.59 0.74
N LYS A 109 13.36 27.66 -0.22
CA LYS A 109 12.42 27.64 -1.35
C LYS A 109 11.80 26.26 -1.48
N LEU A 110 10.54 26.22 -1.90
CA LEU A 110 9.84 24.97 -2.21
C LEU A 110 10.55 24.16 -3.31
N ALA A 111 11.21 24.84 -4.25
CA ALA A 111 11.97 24.18 -5.30
C ALA A 111 13.11 23.29 -4.76
N ASP A 112 13.71 23.65 -3.61
CA ASP A 112 14.78 22.86 -3.00
C ASP A 112 14.24 21.52 -2.44
N ILE A 113 13.02 21.55 -1.88
CA ILE A 113 12.28 20.35 -1.45
C ILE A 113 11.93 19.47 -2.64
N HIS A 114 11.45 20.06 -3.73
CA HIS A 114 11.09 19.31 -4.93
C HIS A 114 12.31 18.63 -5.56
N ALA A 115 13.45 19.33 -5.64
CA ALA A 115 14.70 18.75 -6.12
C ALA A 115 15.12 17.52 -5.29
N ALA A 116 15.07 17.61 -3.95
CA ALA A 116 15.36 16.45 -3.09
C ALA A 116 14.37 15.29 -3.30
N LEU A 117 13.09 15.58 -3.49
CA LEU A 117 12.08 14.55 -3.76
C LEU A 117 12.24 13.91 -5.15
N GLU A 118 12.70 14.65 -6.16
CA GLU A 118 13.02 14.14 -7.50
C GLU A 118 14.24 13.22 -7.45
N ASP A 119 15.32 13.65 -6.79
CA ASP A 119 16.53 12.84 -6.63
C ASP A 119 16.25 11.55 -5.86
N LEU A 120 15.43 11.61 -4.79
CA LEU A 120 14.99 10.43 -4.05
C LEU A 120 14.11 9.51 -4.91
N ALA A 121 13.22 10.05 -5.73
CA ALA A 121 12.35 9.25 -6.60
C ALA A 121 13.13 8.50 -7.68
N GLU A 122 14.21 9.09 -8.18
CA GLU A 122 15.08 8.51 -9.21
C GLU A 122 16.23 7.67 -8.65
N HIS A 123 16.41 7.65 -7.32
CA HIS A 123 17.48 6.92 -6.68
C HIS A 123 17.41 5.41 -6.98
N PRO A 124 18.54 4.72 -7.26
CA PRO A 124 18.54 3.29 -7.55
C PRO A 124 17.88 2.42 -6.47
N SER A 125 18.05 2.78 -5.19
CA SER A 125 17.37 2.09 -4.08
C SER A 125 15.85 2.22 -4.16
N THR A 126 15.31 3.34 -4.66
CA THR A 126 13.86 3.51 -4.88
C THR A 126 13.38 2.56 -5.97
N GLY A 127 14.10 2.47 -7.09
CA GLY A 127 13.80 1.50 -8.13
C GLY A 127 13.81 0.06 -7.62
N LEU A 128 14.81 -0.29 -6.80
CA LEU A 128 14.90 -1.61 -6.18
C LEU A 128 13.78 -1.88 -5.17
N HIS A 129 13.41 -0.89 -4.35
CA HIS A 129 12.34 -0.96 -3.38
C HIS A 129 10.99 -1.22 -4.06
N ILE A 130 10.65 -0.40 -5.07
CA ILE A 130 9.42 -0.56 -5.84
C ILE A 130 9.41 -1.91 -6.58
N ALA A 131 10.50 -2.29 -7.24
CA ALA A 131 10.60 -3.57 -7.93
C ALA A 131 10.37 -4.75 -6.96
N ARG A 132 11.00 -4.74 -5.79
CA ARG A 132 10.82 -5.80 -4.78
C ARG A 132 9.36 -5.88 -4.32
N LYS A 133 8.72 -4.75 -4.01
CA LYS A 133 7.31 -4.74 -3.60
C LYS A 133 6.39 -5.30 -4.68
N LEU A 134 6.62 -4.92 -5.93
CA LEU A 134 5.81 -5.41 -7.06
C LEU A 134 5.98 -6.92 -7.28
N VAL A 135 7.22 -7.41 -7.30
CA VAL A 135 7.49 -8.84 -7.47
C VAL A 135 6.94 -9.62 -6.27
N GLN A 136 7.05 -9.09 -5.06
CA GLN A 136 6.46 -9.69 -3.87
C GLN A 136 4.94 -9.80 -4.00
N HIS A 137 4.26 -8.70 -4.36
CA HIS A 137 2.81 -8.65 -4.45
C HIS A 137 2.23 -9.61 -5.51
N PHE A 138 2.84 -9.64 -6.69
CA PHE A 138 2.29 -10.33 -7.87
C PHE A 138 2.84 -11.75 -8.08
N VAL A 139 4.00 -12.09 -7.51
CA VAL A 139 4.69 -13.35 -7.81
C VAL A 139 4.88 -14.20 -6.56
N SER A 140 5.66 -13.71 -5.58
CA SER A 140 6.00 -14.51 -4.39
C SER A 140 6.59 -13.69 -3.26
N ASP A 141 6.25 -14.06 -2.01
CA ASP A 141 6.94 -13.65 -0.78
C ASP A 141 8.46 -13.88 -0.77
N ALA A 142 8.96 -14.81 -1.60
CA ALA A 142 10.38 -15.02 -1.83
C ALA A 142 10.74 -14.58 -3.25
N PRO A 143 10.81 -13.26 -3.52
CA PRO A 143 10.96 -12.75 -4.87
C PRO A 143 12.31 -13.15 -5.46
N ASP A 144 12.29 -13.67 -6.69
CA ASP A 144 13.49 -14.02 -7.45
C ASP A 144 14.38 -12.76 -7.64
N PRO A 145 15.64 -12.77 -7.15
CA PRO A 145 16.55 -11.65 -7.30
C PRO A 145 16.75 -11.19 -8.75
N ASP A 146 16.74 -12.10 -9.72
CA ASP A 146 16.96 -11.78 -11.13
C ASP A 146 15.75 -11.04 -11.72
N LEU A 147 14.54 -11.48 -11.38
CA LEU A 147 13.31 -10.77 -11.73
C LEU A 147 13.24 -9.38 -11.08
N VAL A 148 13.60 -9.28 -9.80
CA VAL A 148 13.67 -7.98 -9.11
C VAL A 148 14.66 -7.04 -9.79
N ALA A 149 15.83 -7.54 -10.17
CA ALA A 149 16.84 -6.76 -10.89
C ALA A 149 16.35 -6.30 -12.28
N HIS A 150 15.65 -7.17 -13.01
CA HIS A 150 15.05 -6.83 -14.31
C HIS A 150 14.04 -5.68 -14.18
N VAL A 151 13.11 -5.79 -13.23
CA VAL A 151 12.08 -4.77 -12.98
C VAL A 151 12.70 -3.46 -12.48
N ALA A 152 13.70 -3.53 -11.59
CA ALA A 152 14.43 -2.35 -11.11
C ALA A 152 15.23 -1.67 -12.24
N GLY A 153 15.81 -2.45 -13.15
CA GLY A 153 16.51 -1.95 -14.33
C GLY A 153 15.58 -1.14 -15.24
N ALA A 154 14.36 -1.64 -15.47
CA ALA A 154 13.33 -0.90 -16.21
C ALA A 154 12.95 0.41 -15.53
N PHE A 155 12.77 0.40 -14.20
CA PHE A 155 12.53 1.62 -13.42
C PHE A 155 13.62 2.67 -13.64
N GLY A 156 14.90 2.27 -13.51
CA GLY A 156 16.02 3.18 -13.69
C GLY A 156 16.15 3.71 -15.12
N ALA A 157 15.97 2.85 -16.13
CA ALA A 157 16.08 3.21 -17.54
C ALA A 157 15.00 4.21 -18.00
N THR A 158 13.83 4.17 -17.38
CA THR A 158 12.68 5.03 -17.73
C THR A 158 12.42 6.15 -16.73
N ARG A 159 13.29 6.29 -15.70
CA ARG A 159 13.12 7.26 -14.61
C ARG A 159 11.77 7.12 -13.90
N GLY A 160 11.37 5.87 -13.63
CA GLY A 160 10.18 5.55 -12.86
C GLY A 160 8.86 5.53 -13.66
N ASP A 161 8.90 5.35 -14.99
CA ASP A 161 7.68 5.09 -15.76
C ASP A 161 7.07 3.75 -15.33
N LEU A 162 5.99 3.82 -14.56
CA LEU A 162 5.32 2.65 -14.03
C LEU A 162 4.75 1.74 -15.14
N GLY A 163 4.34 2.30 -16.29
CA GLY A 163 3.88 1.49 -17.42
C GLY A 163 4.99 0.56 -17.94
N ALA A 164 6.20 1.09 -18.07
CA ALA A 164 7.37 0.30 -18.46
C ALA A 164 7.81 -0.70 -17.37
N VAL A 165 7.71 -0.31 -16.09
CA VAL A 165 8.01 -1.19 -14.95
C VAL A 165 7.06 -2.38 -14.90
N TYR A 166 5.75 -2.14 -15.06
CA TYR A 166 4.77 -3.23 -15.14
C TYR A 166 4.97 -4.09 -16.38
N ALA A 167 5.31 -3.51 -17.53
CA ALA A 167 5.64 -4.28 -18.73
C ALA A 167 6.83 -5.22 -18.50
N ALA A 168 7.90 -4.73 -17.87
CA ALA A 168 9.07 -5.53 -17.51
C ALA A 168 8.74 -6.69 -16.57
N LEU A 169 7.85 -6.48 -15.60
CA LEU A 169 7.34 -7.56 -14.74
C LEU A 169 6.56 -8.60 -15.56
N LEU A 170 5.62 -8.14 -16.40
CA LEU A 170 4.71 -9.01 -17.15
C LEU A 170 5.36 -9.76 -18.31
N GLU A 171 6.49 -9.29 -18.85
CA GLU A 171 7.20 -9.98 -19.94
C GLU A 171 8.18 -11.06 -19.45
N HIS A 172 8.57 -11.01 -18.18
CA HIS A 172 9.55 -11.92 -17.60
C HIS A 172 8.91 -13.27 -17.26
N GLU A 173 9.54 -14.38 -17.70
CA GLU A 173 8.96 -15.73 -17.56
C GLU A 173 8.69 -16.13 -16.10
N ALA A 174 9.58 -15.72 -15.17
CA ALA A 174 9.44 -16.00 -13.75
C ALA A 174 8.16 -15.39 -13.12
N ALA A 175 7.55 -14.37 -13.73
CA ALA A 175 6.29 -13.80 -13.26
C ALA A 175 5.07 -14.69 -13.54
N TRP A 176 5.21 -15.70 -14.41
CA TRP A 176 4.14 -16.59 -14.87
C TRP A 176 4.36 -18.04 -14.44
N GLY A 177 4.98 -18.24 -13.28
CA GLY A 177 5.13 -19.56 -12.67
C GLY A 177 3.80 -20.32 -12.59
N ALA A 178 3.86 -21.65 -12.66
CA ALA A 178 2.66 -22.49 -12.66
C ALA A 178 1.93 -22.47 -11.30
N ASP A 179 2.68 -22.30 -10.21
CA ASP A 179 2.16 -22.33 -8.85
C ASP A 179 1.81 -20.93 -8.36
N LEU A 180 0.56 -20.75 -7.96
CA LEU A 180 0.13 -19.56 -7.23
C LEU A 180 0.47 -19.72 -5.76
N VAL A 181 1.47 -18.98 -5.32
CA VAL A 181 1.94 -19.10 -3.95
C VAL A 181 1.34 -18.04 -3.05
N ASN A 182 1.05 -16.83 -3.53
CA ASN A 182 0.60 -15.75 -2.65
C ASN A 182 -0.85 -15.97 -2.19
N VAL A 183 -1.12 -15.67 -0.93
CA VAL A 183 -2.46 -15.68 -0.33
C VAL A 183 -3.16 -14.38 -0.70
N LYS A 184 -4.37 -14.47 -1.24
CA LYS A 184 -5.20 -13.29 -1.51
C LYS A 184 -5.47 -12.53 -0.21
N PRO A 185 -5.19 -11.23 -0.12
CA PRO A 185 -5.73 -10.39 0.94
C PRO A 185 -7.26 -10.50 1.02
N PRO A 186 -7.88 -10.26 2.19
CA PRO A 186 -9.33 -10.44 2.36
C PRO A 186 -10.19 -9.72 1.32
N PHE A 187 -9.80 -8.52 0.90
CA PHE A 187 -10.47 -7.78 -0.17
C PHE A 187 -10.45 -8.53 -1.49
N ASP A 188 -9.29 -9.00 -1.93
CA ASP A 188 -9.13 -9.75 -3.18
C ASP A 188 -9.84 -11.10 -3.12
N TYR A 189 -9.87 -11.72 -1.94
CA TYR A 189 -10.62 -12.95 -1.69
C TYR A 189 -12.13 -12.73 -1.88
N LEU A 190 -12.71 -11.71 -1.23
CA LEU A 190 -14.14 -11.38 -1.37
C LEU A 190 -14.48 -10.95 -2.79
N ALA A 191 -13.67 -10.08 -3.40
CA ALA A 191 -13.86 -9.63 -4.78
C ALA A 191 -13.82 -10.81 -5.77
N SER A 192 -12.86 -11.72 -5.60
CA SER A 192 -12.78 -12.96 -6.39
C SER A 192 -14.01 -13.83 -6.20
N ALA A 193 -14.50 -13.97 -4.96
CA ALA A 193 -15.66 -14.81 -4.66
C ALA A 193 -16.95 -14.23 -5.26
N TYR A 194 -17.17 -12.93 -5.14
CA TYR A 194 -18.31 -12.24 -5.76
C TYR A 194 -18.25 -12.30 -7.29
N ARG A 195 -17.05 -12.19 -7.88
CA ARG A 195 -16.86 -12.38 -9.31
C ARG A 195 -17.13 -13.83 -9.73
N ALA A 196 -16.64 -14.82 -8.99
CA ALA A 196 -16.86 -16.24 -9.28
C ALA A 196 -18.35 -16.64 -9.18
N LEU A 197 -19.09 -16.01 -8.25
CA LEU A 197 -20.54 -16.16 -8.12
C LEU A 197 -21.31 -15.47 -9.24
N ALA A 198 -20.64 -14.70 -10.11
CA ALA A 198 -21.26 -13.90 -11.16
C ALA A 198 -22.38 -12.99 -10.64
N LEU A 199 -22.15 -12.34 -9.49
CA LEU A 199 -23.10 -11.36 -8.97
C LEU A 199 -23.33 -10.26 -10.01
N PRO A 200 -24.59 -9.89 -10.29
CA PRO A 200 -24.89 -8.85 -11.26
C PRO A 200 -24.35 -7.51 -10.79
N GLU A 201 -23.99 -6.63 -11.72
CA GLU A 201 -23.47 -5.29 -11.41
C GLU A 201 -24.40 -4.50 -10.46
N GLY A 202 -25.72 -4.63 -10.67
CA GLY A 202 -26.75 -4.02 -9.83
C GLY A 202 -26.83 -4.59 -8.41
N ALA A 203 -26.11 -5.67 -8.07
CA ALA A 203 -26.08 -6.21 -6.71
C ALA A 203 -25.39 -5.25 -5.73
N PHE A 204 -24.49 -4.39 -6.22
CA PHE A 204 -23.74 -3.43 -5.40
C PHE A 204 -24.20 -1.99 -5.60
N VAL A 205 -24.69 -1.65 -6.80
CA VAL A 205 -25.16 -0.29 -7.10
C VAL A 205 -26.46 0.00 -6.33
N GLY A 206 -26.43 1.02 -5.48
CA GLY A 206 -27.58 1.40 -4.65
C GLY A 206 -27.79 0.53 -3.41
N MET A 207 -26.79 -0.27 -3.02
CA MET A 207 -26.81 -1.03 -1.77
C MET A 207 -26.90 -0.06 -0.58
N GLU A 208 -27.82 -0.34 0.34
CA GLU A 208 -27.96 0.42 1.58
C GLU A 208 -26.69 0.28 2.43
N GLU A 209 -26.33 1.32 3.19
CA GLU A 209 -25.11 1.34 4.01
C GLU A 209 -25.05 0.16 4.99
N ARG A 210 -26.21 -0.29 5.49
CA ARG A 210 -26.32 -1.47 6.36
C ARG A 210 -25.88 -2.75 5.64
N ASP A 211 -26.23 -2.91 4.38
CA ASP A 211 -25.91 -4.09 3.59
C ASP A 211 -24.44 -4.05 3.14
N VAL A 212 -23.90 -2.87 2.81
CA VAL A 212 -22.45 -2.67 2.60
C VAL A 212 -21.68 -3.04 3.86
N GLN A 213 -22.16 -2.59 5.03
CA GLN A 213 -21.54 -2.93 6.31
C GLN A 213 -21.56 -4.45 6.54
N ARG A 214 -22.69 -5.12 6.31
CA ARG A 214 -22.87 -6.55 6.54
C ARG A 214 -22.08 -7.43 5.56
N HIS A 215 -22.14 -7.13 4.26
CA HIS A 215 -21.63 -8.01 3.21
C HIS A 215 -20.19 -7.68 2.79
N LEU A 216 -19.69 -6.48 3.08
CA LEU A 216 -18.32 -6.09 2.73
C LEU A 216 -17.48 -5.79 3.98
N ARG A 217 -17.84 -4.77 4.76
CA ARG A 217 -16.94 -4.24 5.80
C ARG A 217 -16.76 -5.16 7.00
N VAL A 218 -17.82 -5.82 7.48
CA VAL A 218 -17.74 -6.75 8.62
C VAL A 218 -16.89 -7.99 8.28
N PRO A 219 -17.11 -8.70 7.15
CA PRO A 219 -16.26 -9.80 6.74
C PRO A 219 -14.79 -9.40 6.61
N LEU A 220 -14.51 -8.27 5.97
CA LEU A 220 -13.15 -7.73 5.83
C LEU A 220 -12.46 -7.48 7.17
N MET A 221 -13.16 -6.84 8.10
CA MET A 221 -12.66 -6.59 9.46
C MET A 221 -12.39 -7.91 10.21
N GLN A 222 -13.28 -8.90 10.11
CA GLN A 222 -13.10 -10.21 10.76
C GLN A 222 -11.92 -11.00 10.18
N MET A 223 -11.62 -10.81 8.89
CA MET A 223 -10.49 -11.41 8.20
C MET A 223 -9.18 -10.61 8.36
N GLY A 224 -9.19 -9.48 9.09
CA GLY A 224 -7.99 -8.71 9.42
C GLY A 224 -7.67 -7.54 8.49
N GLN A 225 -8.53 -7.22 7.52
CA GLN A 225 -8.33 -6.11 6.57
C GLN A 225 -9.52 -5.13 6.57
N PRO A 226 -9.79 -4.37 7.66
CA PRO A 226 -10.87 -3.40 7.68
C PRO A 226 -10.81 -2.42 6.49
N TRP A 227 -11.97 -2.15 5.88
CA TRP A 227 -12.09 -1.31 4.68
C TRP A 227 -11.41 0.06 4.84
N GLU A 228 -10.51 0.40 3.91
CA GLU A 228 -9.80 1.69 3.84
C GLU A 228 -9.13 2.12 5.16
N ARG A 229 -8.72 1.15 5.99
CA ARG A 229 -8.14 1.42 7.30
C ARG A 229 -6.88 0.61 7.56
N PRO A 230 -5.80 0.82 6.77
CA PRO A 230 -4.50 0.23 7.07
C PRO A 230 -4.01 0.66 8.46
N PRO A 231 -3.17 -0.15 9.13
CA PRO A 231 -2.68 0.14 10.47
C PRO A 231 -1.70 1.32 10.52
N GLY A 232 -1.02 1.64 9.43
CA GLY A 232 0.00 2.67 9.34
C GLY A 232 0.11 3.31 7.95
N PRO A 233 1.03 4.29 7.79
CA PRO A 233 1.26 5.01 6.54
C PRO A 233 1.91 4.14 5.44
N ASP A 234 2.50 3.01 5.81
CA ASP A 234 3.02 1.95 4.93
C ASP A 234 1.93 1.17 4.18
N GLY A 235 0.68 1.29 4.63
CA GLY A 235 -0.46 0.61 4.01
C GLY A 235 -0.68 -0.79 4.57
N TRP A 236 -1.04 -1.72 3.70
CA TRP A 236 -1.22 -3.13 4.06
C TRP A 236 0.09 -3.90 3.86
N PRO A 237 0.41 -4.89 4.72
CA PRO A 237 1.57 -5.75 4.53
C PRO A 237 1.43 -6.59 3.27
N GLU A 238 2.55 -6.90 2.62
CA GLU A 238 2.55 -7.73 1.41
C GLU A 238 2.61 -9.23 1.77
N GLU A 239 3.23 -9.58 2.90
CA GLU A 239 3.51 -10.95 3.28
C GLU A 239 2.25 -11.80 3.51
N ASP A 240 2.23 -13.01 2.98
CA ASP A 240 1.15 -13.98 3.12
C ASP A 240 0.82 -14.28 4.59
N ALA A 241 1.84 -14.28 5.44
CA ALA A 241 1.72 -14.53 6.87
C ALA A 241 0.78 -13.52 7.56
N ALA A 242 0.66 -12.29 7.03
CA ALA A 242 -0.29 -11.30 7.52
C ALA A 242 -1.75 -11.66 7.19
N TRP A 243 -1.98 -12.52 6.19
CA TRP A 243 -3.30 -12.82 5.65
C TRP A 243 -3.85 -14.21 5.99
N ILE A 244 -2.99 -15.10 6.52
CA ILE A 244 -3.34 -16.51 6.84
C ILE A 244 -3.14 -16.89 8.32
N HIS A 245 -3.25 -15.92 9.23
CA HIS A 245 -3.24 -16.22 10.68
C HIS A 245 -4.51 -17.01 11.11
N PRO A 246 -4.45 -17.81 12.20
CA PRO A 246 -5.52 -18.75 12.56
C PRO A 246 -6.93 -18.16 12.61
N GLN A 247 -7.06 -16.96 13.19
CA GLN A 247 -8.36 -16.29 13.30
C GLN A 247 -8.87 -15.75 11.95
N GLY A 248 -7.98 -15.27 11.08
CA GLY A 248 -8.34 -14.81 9.74
C GLY A 248 -8.76 -15.98 8.85
N LEU A 249 -8.06 -17.12 8.96
CA LEU A 249 -8.45 -18.34 8.26
C LEU A 249 -9.80 -18.87 8.72
N ALA A 250 -10.06 -18.88 10.04
CA ALA A 250 -11.37 -19.25 10.57
C ALA A 250 -12.48 -18.34 10.02
N ALA A 251 -12.27 -17.02 10.02
CA ALA A 251 -13.22 -16.05 9.47
C ALA A 251 -13.49 -16.26 7.96
N ARG A 252 -12.45 -16.62 7.19
CA ARG A 252 -12.58 -16.93 5.76
C ARG A 252 -13.42 -18.18 5.50
N ILE A 253 -13.18 -19.25 6.25
CA ILE A 253 -13.95 -20.50 6.15
C ILE A 253 -15.40 -20.24 6.56
N ASP A 254 -15.60 -19.54 7.67
CA ASP A 254 -16.92 -19.15 8.16
C ASP A 254 -17.71 -18.35 7.13
N TRP A 255 -17.05 -17.38 6.49
CA TRP A 255 -17.65 -16.60 5.42
C TRP A 255 -17.91 -17.45 4.18
N ALA A 256 -16.98 -18.30 3.76
CA ALA A 256 -17.16 -19.19 2.60
C ALA A 256 -18.42 -20.05 2.72
N MET A 257 -18.69 -20.56 3.92
CA MET A 257 -19.83 -21.44 4.19
C MET A 257 -21.17 -20.71 4.31
N ARG A 258 -21.18 -19.39 4.55
CA ARG A 258 -22.42 -18.64 4.86
C ARG A 258 -22.67 -17.46 3.93
N GLY A 259 -21.64 -16.65 3.70
CA GLY A 259 -21.66 -15.39 2.95
C GLY A 259 -22.30 -15.50 1.56
N PRO A 260 -21.92 -16.47 0.70
CA PRO A 260 -22.52 -16.61 -0.63
C PRO A 260 -24.05 -16.67 -0.62
N GLY A 261 -24.64 -17.43 0.33
CA GLY A 261 -26.10 -17.57 0.44
C GLY A 261 -26.79 -16.33 1.03
N GLU A 262 -26.04 -15.37 1.58
CA GLU A 262 -26.60 -14.10 2.04
C GLU A 262 -26.70 -13.07 0.91
N VAL A 263 -25.81 -13.14 -0.08
CA VAL A 263 -25.75 -12.20 -1.22
C VAL A 263 -26.43 -12.72 -2.47
N MET A 264 -26.67 -14.04 -2.54
CA MET A 264 -27.32 -14.71 -3.67
C MET A 264 -28.32 -15.75 -3.16
N ALA A 265 -29.60 -15.57 -3.50
CA ALA A 265 -30.67 -16.45 -3.06
C ALA A 265 -30.56 -17.86 -3.67
N GLU A 266 -30.22 -17.94 -4.96
CA GLU A 266 -30.04 -19.20 -5.68
C GLU A 266 -28.59 -19.41 -6.05
N LEU A 267 -27.87 -20.17 -5.23
CA LEU A 267 -26.47 -20.51 -5.49
C LEU A 267 -26.33 -21.41 -6.73
N PRO A 268 -25.22 -21.27 -7.49
CA PRO A 268 -24.96 -22.15 -8.64
C PRO A 268 -24.69 -23.59 -8.20
N ASP A 269 -24.73 -24.51 -9.16
CA ASP A 269 -24.32 -25.89 -8.92
C ASP A 269 -22.81 -25.94 -8.60
N PRO A 270 -22.38 -26.53 -7.47
CA PRO A 270 -20.97 -26.62 -7.13
C PRO A 270 -20.09 -27.26 -8.20
N ARG A 271 -20.64 -28.20 -8.97
CA ARG A 271 -19.94 -28.93 -10.04
C ARG A 271 -19.57 -28.03 -11.22
N ASP A 272 -20.39 -27.03 -11.49
CA ASP A 272 -20.11 -26.02 -12.51
C ASP A 272 -19.28 -24.89 -11.92
N PHE A 273 -19.60 -24.47 -10.69
CA PHE A 273 -18.92 -23.40 -9.99
C PHE A 273 -17.43 -23.66 -9.81
N VAL A 274 -17.02 -24.89 -9.47
CA VAL A 274 -15.59 -25.21 -9.28
C VAL A 274 -14.78 -24.92 -10.54
N THR A 275 -15.33 -25.22 -11.72
CA THR A 275 -14.68 -24.96 -13.01
C THR A 275 -14.70 -23.47 -13.34
N ALA A 276 -15.83 -22.79 -13.08
CA ALA A 276 -15.95 -21.35 -13.30
C ALA A 276 -15.01 -20.53 -12.39
N ALA A 277 -14.81 -20.95 -11.15
CA ALA A 277 -14.00 -20.26 -10.15
C ALA A 277 -12.49 -20.50 -10.32
N LEU A 278 -12.08 -21.72 -10.68
CA LEU A 278 -10.67 -22.12 -10.70
C LEU A 278 -10.08 -22.29 -12.11
N GLY A 279 -10.93 -22.47 -13.13
CA GLY A 279 -10.50 -22.67 -14.51
C GLY A 279 -9.54 -23.85 -14.64
N THR A 280 -8.39 -23.62 -15.26
CA THR A 280 -7.33 -24.63 -15.48
C THR A 280 -6.57 -25.03 -14.21
N ARG A 281 -6.79 -24.33 -13.09
CA ARG A 281 -6.10 -24.58 -11.79
C ARG A 281 -6.91 -25.47 -10.85
N VAL A 282 -7.98 -26.06 -11.35
CA VAL A 282 -8.80 -26.96 -10.55
C VAL A 282 -8.03 -28.25 -10.22
N SER A 283 -8.04 -28.67 -8.95
CA SER A 283 -7.50 -29.98 -8.55
C SER A 283 -8.60 -31.03 -8.43
N ASP A 284 -8.22 -32.30 -8.58
CA ASP A 284 -9.12 -33.44 -8.42
C ASP A 284 -9.78 -33.47 -7.03
N GLU A 285 -9.08 -33.01 -5.99
CA GLU A 285 -9.62 -32.96 -4.63
C GLU A 285 -10.75 -31.94 -4.51
N VAL A 286 -10.60 -30.76 -5.11
CA VAL A 286 -11.64 -29.71 -5.07
C VAL A 286 -12.84 -30.12 -5.93
N VAL A 287 -12.62 -30.78 -7.08
CA VAL A 287 -13.70 -31.36 -7.90
C VAL A 287 -14.46 -32.43 -7.14
N PHE A 288 -13.76 -33.32 -6.45
CA PHE A 288 -14.38 -34.33 -5.62
C PHE A 288 -15.22 -33.69 -4.50
N ALA A 289 -14.66 -32.72 -3.78
CA ALA A 289 -15.38 -32.00 -2.72
C ALA A 289 -16.65 -31.30 -3.23
N ALA A 290 -16.58 -30.62 -4.37
CA ALA A 290 -17.74 -29.97 -5.00
C ALA A 290 -18.82 -30.98 -5.42
N ARG A 291 -18.41 -32.16 -5.92
CA ARG A 291 -19.33 -33.24 -6.32
C ARG A 291 -19.96 -33.99 -5.15
N ALA A 292 -19.20 -34.17 -4.07
CA ALA A 292 -19.62 -34.96 -2.91
C ALA A 292 -20.43 -34.15 -1.89
N ALA A 293 -20.44 -32.82 -1.99
CA ALA A 293 -21.17 -31.95 -1.09
C ALA A 293 -22.68 -32.25 -1.08
N GLU A 294 -23.28 -32.28 0.11
CA GLU A 294 -24.70 -32.62 0.29
C GLU A 294 -25.62 -31.43 -0.04
N SER A 295 -25.05 -30.22 -0.08
CA SER A 295 -25.79 -29.00 -0.41
C SER A 295 -24.98 -28.05 -1.30
N ARG A 296 -25.67 -27.18 -2.04
CA ARG A 296 -25.01 -26.13 -2.83
C ARG A 296 -24.16 -25.22 -1.95
N ARG A 297 -24.68 -24.82 -0.79
CA ARG A 297 -23.96 -23.94 0.15
C ARG A 297 -22.64 -24.56 0.60
N GLU A 298 -22.66 -25.84 0.97
CA GLU A 298 -21.46 -26.57 1.36
C GLU A 298 -20.48 -26.70 0.19
N GLY A 299 -20.94 -27.10 -1.00
CA GLY A 299 -20.07 -27.27 -2.17
C GLY A 299 -19.40 -25.96 -2.60
N ILE A 300 -20.14 -24.85 -2.63
CA ILE A 300 -19.57 -23.51 -2.89
C ILE A 300 -18.57 -23.13 -1.79
N GLY A 301 -18.92 -23.34 -0.52
CA GLY A 301 -18.05 -23.03 0.60
C GLY A 301 -16.74 -23.82 0.59
N LEU A 302 -16.78 -25.11 0.23
CA LEU A 302 -15.58 -25.95 0.08
C LEU A 302 -14.67 -25.46 -1.04
N VAL A 303 -15.24 -25.05 -2.19
CA VAL A 303 -14.46 -24.46 -3.29
C VAL A 303 -13.80 -23.17 -2.84
N LEU A 304 -14.54 -22.24 -2.24
CA LEU A 304 -14.03 -20.94 -1.80
C LEU A 304 -13.00 -21.07 -0.66
N ALA A 305 -13.17 -22.03 0.25
CA ALA A 305 -12.23 -22.29 1.34
C ALA A 305 -10.94 -22.98 0.87
N SER A 306 -10.94 -23.59 -0.32
CA SER A 306 -9.81 -24.39 -0.82
C SER A 306 -8.55 -23.53 -1.04
N PRO A 307 -7.35 -24.09 -0.82
CA PRO A 307 -6.09 -23.40 -1.15
C PRO A 307 -6.03 -22.91 -2.60
N ALA A 308 -6.58 -23.69 -3.54
CA ALA A 308 -6.64 -23.34 -4.96
C ALA A 308 -7.42 -22.04 -5.23
N PHE A 309 -8.45 -21.74 -4.43
CA PHE A 309 -9.19 -20.49 -4.55
C PHE A 309 -8.55 -19.35 -3.76
N GLN A 310 -7.93 -19.66 -2.62
CA GLN A 310 -7.37 -18.65 -1.72
C GLN A 310 -6.06 -18.04 -2.22
N ARG A 311 -5.36 -18.71 -3.13
CA ARG A 311 -4.08 -18.23 -3.66
C ARG A 311 -4.21 -17.50 -5.00
N ARG A 312 -3.26 -16.63 -5.30
CA ARG A 312 -3.17 -15.85 -6.54
C ARG A 312 -1.75 -15.79 -7.09
#